data_AF-A0A960MWQ7-F1
#
_entry.id   AF-A0A960MWQ7-F1
#
_cell.length_a   1.000
_cell.length_b   1.000
_cell.length_c   1.000
_cell.angle_alpha   90.00
_cell.angle_beta   90.00
_cell.angle_gamma   90.00
#
_symmetry.space_group_name_H-M   'P 1'
#
loop_
_entity.id
_entity.type
_entity.pdbx_description
1 polymer ?
#
loop_
_entity_poly.entity_id
_entity_poly.type
_entity_poly.pdbx_seq_one_letter_code
_entity_poly.pdbx_strand_id
1 'polypeptide(L)'
;AAEPIVCDPVDVVWDEKGRMFVAEMRDYPLPPEPGPLLSRIRLLRDKDGDGRMDEAVTWADELDHVQGLLPMQGGLLATTRTAILFLKDTDGDDKADVVQPLYIRNEPGHNQLQVSCPRWGLDNAVYVNNGLDGKEIYPADQPDQKLDFTRLNLRYDPRAKSLTTVSGAGQFGASLDDWGRRFFCSNRNPVMFAVMPLSALQGNPFAGLTIGQEDIQEPGAAVWPINMSHTTSAAHAGTHTAACGLGVYTGDALPDLKGNLFVCDPTAQLVTRNRVVPNGASFTADRVGDKKDFLVSADEWTRPVNVRNGPDGALYVCDMYRRFIDHARFFPEEFSKTNYMRAGFDHGRIWRLMPKGGKARAIEALPEGTGDLVAELENPNGWQRIQAQRLIVDRQDQSAVAGLAKMLTGSQFPQARVHALWTLQGLGALTSGQVADALSDPESGVVENAIELAAAHFAGNADIDQAIRKLVDHSSTRVQMLAAALWLGQDQTAPALTDAYAASLKAHPDDLWLRRGILSASTTRTGAILAKLLGDNGFIGGE
;
A
#
# COMPACT_ATOMS: atom_id res chain seq x y z
N ALA A 1 -3.79 33.15 -13.88
CA ALA A 1 -3.19 32.04 -13.12
C ALA A 1 -2.91 32.57 -11.72
N ALA A 2 -3.32 31.85 -10.66
CA ALA A 2 -2.87 32.16 -9.31
C ALA A 2 -1.42 31.66 -9.15
N GLU A 3 -0.65 32.28 -8.27
CA GLU A 3 0.69 31.78 -7.94
C GLU A 3 0.56 30.38 -7.30
N PRO A 4 1.44 29.42 -7.64
CA PRO A 4 1.41 28.09 -7.06
C PRO A 4 1.62 28.16 -5.54
N ILE A 5 0.70 27.57 -4.79
CA ILE A 5 0.75 27.53 -3.31
C ILE A 5 1.61 26.37 -2.76
N VAL A 6 2.07 25.48 -3.67
CA VAL A 6 2.92 24.33 -3.37
C VAL A 6 4.14 24.29 -4.28
N CYS A 7 5.25 23.77 -3.76
CA CYS A 7 6.49 23.51 -4.47
C CYS A 7 6.81 22.02 -4.40
N ASP A 8 7.13 21.37 -5.53
CA ASP A 8 7.46 19.93 -5.56
C ASP A 8 6.57 19.00 -4.71
N PRO A 9 5.24 19.07 -4.82
CA PRO A 9 4.37 18.16 -4.08
C PRO A 9 4.65 16.72 -4.53
N VAL A 10 5.05 15.87 -3.59
CA VAL A 10 5.25 14.43 -3.85
C VAL A 10 4.24 13.55 -3.13
N ASP A 11 3.57 14.06 -2.09
CA ASP A 11 2.54 13.33 -1.37
C ASP A 11 1.53 14.28 -0.73
N VAL A 12 0.30 13.81 -0.56
CA VAL A 12 -0.80 14.53 0.08
C VAL A 12 -1.58 13.60 1.00
N VAL A 13 -1.93 14.08 2.19
CA VAL A 13 -2.76 13.35 3.15
C VAL A 13 -3.74 14.28 3.85
N TRP A 14 -4.80 13.70 4.43
CA TRP A 14 -5.77 14.41 5.27
C TRP A 14 -5.81 13.77 6.64
N ASP A 15 -5.72 14.59 7.69
CA ASP A 15 -5.93 14.11 9.06
C ASP A 15 -7.42 13.90 9.36
N GLU A 16 -7.74 13.46 10.58
CA GLU A 16 -9.11 13.22 11.02
C GLU A 16 -10.00 14.47 11.04
N LYS A 17 -9.41 15.67 10.99
CA LYS A 17 -10.14 16.95 10.92
C LYS A 17 -10.36 17.40 9.48
N GLY A 18 -9.91 16.61 8.50
CA GLY A 18 -9.98 16.98 7.08
C GLY A 18 -8.91 17.98 6.65
N ARG A 19 -7.89 18.26 7.47
CA ARG A 19 -6.81 19.19 7.13
C ARG A 19 -5.85 18.55 6.14
N MET A 20 -5.54 19.25 5.05
CA MET A 20 -4.68 18.74 3.97
C MET A 20 -3.21 19.06 4.23
N PHE A 21 -2.38 18.03 4.35
CA PHE A 21 -0.93 18.14 4.48
C PHE A 21 -0.23 17.70 3.20
N VAL A 22 0.80 18.43 2.79
CA VAL A 22 1.55 18.21 1.55
C VAL A 22 3.03 18.06 1.86
N ALA A 23 3.63 16.96 1.40
CA ALA A 23 5.09 16.80 1.41
C ALA A 23 5.69 17.49 0.18
N GLU A 24 6.58 18.45 0.43
CA GLU A 24 7.32 19.17 -0.60
C GLU A 24 8.79 18.71 -0.61
N MET A 25 9.18 17.92 -1.61
CA MET A 25 10.51 17.30 -1.71
C MET A 25 11.52 18.19 -2.46
N ARG A 26 11.76 19.39 -1.93
CA ARG A 26 12.51 20.45 -2.60
C ARG A 26 14.01 20.19 -2.74
N ASP A 27 14.52 19.20 -2.00
CA ASP A 27 15.93 18.80 -2.09
C ASP A 27 16.25 18.03 -3.39
N TYR A 28 15.25 17.37 -4.00
CA TYR A 28 15.40 16.64 -5.27
C TYR A 28 15.66 17.60 -6.46
N PRO A 29 16.39 17.19 -7.53
CA PRO A 29 17.13 15.93 -7.75
C PRO A 29 18.61 15.99 -7.31
N LEU A 30 19.01 17.00 -6.56
CA LEU A 30 20.40 17.23 -6.20
C LEU A 30 20.75 16.49 -4.90
N PRO A 31 22.04 16.17 -4.66
CA PRO A 31 22.45 15.76 -3.33
C PRO A 31 22.19 16.87 -2.31
N PRO A 32 22.07 16.55 -1.00
CA PRO A 32 22.05 17.53 0.06
C PRO A 32 23.29 18.42 -0.04
N GLU A 33 23.09 19.73 0.02
CA GLU A 33 24.17 20.71 0.10
C GLU A 33 24.41 21.10 1.57
N PRO A 34 25.61 21.57 1.93
CA PRO A 34 25.84 22.15 3.25
C PRO A 34 24.88 23.32 3.51
N GLY A 35 24.10 23.25 4.60
CA GLY A 35 23.13 24.28 4.97
C GLY A 35 21.80 23.69 5.43
N PRO A 36 20.75 24.53 5.53
CA PRO A 36 19.40 24.08 5.87
C PRO A 36 18.84 23.14 4.81
N LEU A 37 18.18 22.08 5.26
CA LEU A 37 17.44 21.17 4.38
C LEU A 37 16.22 21.89 3.81
N LEU A 38 15.86 21.63 2.56
CA LEU A 38 14.86 22.44 1.85
C LEU A 38 13.46 21.84 1.85
N SER A 39 13.35 20.53 2.06
CA SER A 39 12.06 19.85 2.08
C SER A 39 11.28 20.22 3.33
N ARG A 40 9.96 20.25 3.18
CA ARG A 40 9.02 20.74 4.20
C ARG A 40 7.66 20.08 4.06
N ILE A 41 6.83 20.23 5.08
CA ILE A 41 5.42 19.85 5.08
C ILE A 41 4.59 21.13 5.12
N ARG A 42 3.64 21.25 4.19
CA ARG A 42 2.70 22.37 4.13
C ARG A 42 1.32 21.95 4.59
N LEU A 43 0.65 22.82 5.33
CA LEU A 43 -0.77 22.73 5.62
C LEU A 43 -1.54 23.64 4.65
N LEU A 44 -2.40 23.05 3.82
CA LEU A 44 -3.25 23.79 2.89
C LEU A 44 -4.64 24.01 3.47
N ARG A 45 -5.22 25.18 3.17
CA ARG A 45 -6.57 25.56 3.62
C ARG A 45 -7.39 26.13 2.48
N ASP A 46 -8.61 25.64 2.39
CA ASP A 46 -9.70 26.19 1.60
C ASP A 46 -10.53 27.07 2.55
N LYS A 47 -10.42 28.40 2.40
CA LYS A 47 -11.02 29.40 3.30
C LYS A 47 -12.46 29.72 2.93
N ASP A 48 -12.86 29.49 1.68
CA ASP A 48 -14.20 29.81 1.17
C ASP A 48 -15.06 28.59 0.85
N GLY A 49 -14.49 27.39 0.93
CA GLY A 49 -15.16 26.12 0.71
C GLY A 49 -15.44 25.81 -0.76
N ASP A 50 -14.79 26.49 -1.72
CA ASP A 50 -14.98 26.24 -3.16
C ASP A 50 -14.23 24.97 -3.65
N GLY A 51 -13.44 24.36 -2.77
CA GLY A 51 -12.62 23.19 -3.03
C GLY A 51 -11.27 23.50 -3.70
N ARG A 52 -10.88 24.77 -3.78
CA ARG A 52 -9.53 25.23 -4.07
C ARG A 52 -8.90 25.73 -2.78
N MET A 53 -7.60 25.49 -2.65
CA MET A 53 -6.86 25.93 -1.48
C MET A 53 -6.42 27.38 -1.69
N ASP A 54 -6.65 28.22 -0.69
CA ASP A 54 -6.37 29.66 -0.69
C ASP A 54 -5.09 30.02 0.06
N GLU A 55 -4.73 29.19 1.04
CA GLU A 55 -3.61 29.44 1.95
C GLU A 55 -2.75 28.20 2.11
N ALA A 56 -1.45 28.44 2.28
CA ALA A 56 -0.47 27.42 2.59
C ALA A 56 0.42 27.90 3.75
N VAL A 57 0.47 27.12 4.83
CA VAL A 57 1.31 27.37 6.01
C VAL A 57 2.44 26.34 6.04
N THR A 58 3.66 26.75 6.43
CA THR A 58 4.73 25.79 6.70
C THR A 58 4.44 25.16 8.04
N TRP A 59 4.06 23.88 8.01
CA TRP A 59 3.73 23.12 9.22
C TRP A 59 4.98 22.47 9.82
N ALA A 60 5.92 22.00 8.98
CA ALA A 60 7.25 21.57 9.40
C ALA A 60 8.25 21.90 8.30
N ASP A 61 9.47 22.29 8.64
CA ASP A 61 10.56 22.61 7.69
C ASP A 61 11.88 21.93 8.07
N GLU A 62 12.93 22.23 7.30
CA GLU A 62 14.26 21.66 7.46
C GLU A 62 14.28 20.12 7.49
N LEU A 63 13.44 19.49 6.66
CA LEU A 63 13.33 18.03 6.56
C LEU A 63 14.22 17.47 5.46
N ASP A 64 14.78 16.28 5.69
CA ASP A 64 15.66 15.60 4.74
C ASP A 64 14.85 14.81 3.68
N HIS A 65 14.57 15.42 2.52
CA HIS A 65 13.88 14.73 1.42
C HIS A 65 12.57 14.05 1.87
N VAL A 66 11.68 14.80 2.54
CA VAL A 66 10.38 14.25 2.96
C VAL A 66 9.58 13.80 1.74
N GLN A 67 9.14 12.55 1.73
CA GLN A 67 8.53 11.94 0.54
C GLN A 67 7.22 11.21 0.79
N GLY A 68 6.93 10.80 2.02
CA GLY A 68 5.72 10.06 2.34
C GLY A 68 5.16 10.50 3.68
N LEU A 69 3.85 10.73 3.74
CA LEU A 69 3.12 11.15 4.93
C LEU A 69 2.03 10.14 5.31
N LEU A 70 1.77 10.02 6.61
CA LEU A 70 0.62 9.29 7.15
C LEU A 70 0.13 9.92 8.47
N PRO A 71 -1.12 10.38 8.55
CA PRO A 71 -1.72 10.86 9.79
C PRO A 71 -1.86 9.73 10.82
N MET A 72 -1.37 9.96 12.03
CA MET A 72 -1.30 8.98 13.12
C MET A 72 -1.20 9.71 14.47
N GLN A 73 -1.92 9.27 15.50
CA GLN A 73 -1.74 9.76 16.89
C GLN A 73 -1.80 11.30 17.07
N GLY A 74 -2.63 11.96 16.25
CA GLY A 74 -2.79 13.42 16.22
C GLY A 74 -1.59 14.19 15.61
N GLY A 75 -0.70 13.48 14.91
CA GLY A 75 0.44 14.02 14.19
C GLY A 75 0.62 13.34 12.83
N LEU A 76 1.84 13.40 12.29
CA LEU A 76 2.23 12.79 11.02
C LEU A 76 3.43 11.86 11.20
N LEU A 77 3.34 10.65 10.66
CA LEU A 77 4.52 9.88 10.29
C LEU A 77 5.05 10.43 8.98
N ALA A 78 6.35 10.72 8.93
CA ALA A 78 7.04 11.15 7.73
C ALA A 78 8.20 10.21 7.41
N THR A 79 8.27 9.74 6.17
CA THR A 79 9.44 9.04 5.66
C THR A 79 10.36 10.04 4.97
N THR A 80 11.62 10.10 5.43
CA THR A 80 12.68 10.95 4.91
C THR A 80 13.76 10.08 4.26
N ARG A 81 14.84 10.67 3.75
CA ARG A 81 15.97 9.90 3.19
C ARG A 81 16.62 9.00 4.24
N THR A 82 16.93 9.55 5.42
CA THR A 82 17.70 8.85 6.48
C THR A 82 16.90 8.48 7.72
N ALA A 83 15.59 8.77 7.78
CA ALA A 83 14.78 8.47 8.96
C ALA A 83 13.31 8.11 8.65
N ILE A 84 12.64 7.59 9.68
CA ILE A 84 11.19 7.61 9.83
C ILE A 84 10.92 8.51 11.03
N LEU A 85 10.21 9.63 10.82
CA LEU A 85 9.94 10.65 11.82
C LEU A 85 8.48 10.60 12.26
N PHE A 86 8.22 10.89 13.52
CA PHE A 86 6.92 11.31 14.03
C PHE A 86 6.97 12.82 14.29
N LEU A 87 6.03 13.54 13.69
CA LEU A 87 5.88 14.99 13.86
C LEU A 87 4.53 15.30 14.48
N LYS A 88 4.45 16.29 15.36
CA LYS A 88 3.19 16.71 15.97
C LYS A 88 3.21 18.18 16.35
N ASP A 89 2.04 18.80 16.24
CA ASP A 89 1.69 20.10 16.79
C ASP A 89 0.95 19.87 18.12
N THR A 90 1.51 20.34 19.23
CA THR A 90 0.97 20.13 20.58
C THR A 90 0.29 21.34 21.18
N ASP A 91 0.47 22.53 20.61
CA ASP A 91 -0.09 23.79 21.13
C ASP A 91 -1.16 24.43 20.22
N GLY A 92 -1.34 23.90 19.01
CA GLY A 92 -2.37 24.31 18.05
C GLY A 92 -2.01 25.55 17.25
N ASP A 93 -0.73 25.92 17.14
CA ASP A 93 -0.27 27.05 16.33
C ASP A 93 -0.11 26.71 14.83
N ASP A 94 -0.47 25.48 14.44
CA ASP A 94 -0.32 24.90 13.11
C ASP A 94 1.15 24.79 12.68
N LYS A 95 2.05 24.52 13.63
CA LYS A 95 3.42 24.09 13.40
C LYS A 95 3.77 22.88 14.25
N ALA A 96 4.58 22.00 13.71
CA ALA A 96 5.12 20.87 14.44
C ALA A 96 6.21 21.34 15.41
N ASP A 97 5.93 21.25 16.70
CA ASP A 97 6.88 21.48 17.79
C ASP A 97 7.57 20.18 18.25
N VAL A 98 6.99 19.02 17.89
CA VAL A 98 7.60 17.71 18.07
C VAL A 98 8.14 17.22 16.73
N VAL A 99 9.45 16.94 16.69
CA VAL A 99 10.11 16.24 15.58
C VAL A 99 10.94 15.10 16.17
N GLN A 100 10.36 13.90 16.18
CA GLN A 100 10.95 12.73 16.83
C GLN A 100 11.34 11.66 15.81
N PRO A 101 12.62 11.28 15.68
CA PRO A 101 12.98 10.08 14.96
C PRO A 101 12.45 8.83 15.67
N LEU A 102 11.76 7.96 14.93
CA LEU A 102 11.39 6.62 15.38
C LEU A 102 12.45 5.60 14.96
N TYR A 103 12.96 5.75 13.75
CA TYR A 103 14.02 4.92 13.18
C TYR A 103 15.00 5.78 12.39
N ILE A 104 16.29 5.50 12.54
CA ILE A 104 17.39 6.07 11.76
C ILE A 104 17.90 5.01 10.78
N ARG A 105 18.39 5.42 9.62
CA ARG A 105 18.84 4.50 8.56
C ARG A 105 20.13 4.94 7.90
N ASN A 106 20.78 3.99 7.24
CA ASN A 106 21.91 4.27 6.37
C ASN A 106 21.52 5.11 5.14
N GLU A 107 22.53 5.79 4.60
CA GLU A 107 22.43 6.52 3.34
C GLU A 107 22.02 5.57 2.20
N PRO A 108 20.96 5.91 1.43
CA PRO A 108 20.59 5.11 0.26
C PRO A 108 21.65 5.22 -0.84
N GLY A 109 21.81 4.17 -1.67
CA GLY A 109 22.75 4.20 -2.79
C GLY A 109 22.40 5.27 -3.84
N HIS A 110 21.11 5.66 -3.91
CA HIS A 110 20.65 6.87 -4.59
C HIS A 110 19.26 7.31 -4.11
N ASN A 111 18.85 8.54 -4.47
CA ASN A 111 17.62 9.17 -4.00
C ASN A 111 16.31 8.43 -4.36
N GLN A 112 16.30 7.43 -5.24
CA GLN A 112 15.09 6.67 -5.61
C GLN A 112 14.95 5.34 -4.84
N LEU A 113 15.92 4.98 -3.99
CA LEU A 113 15.93 3.75 -3.18
C LEU A 113 15.67 4.04 -1.70
N GLN A 114 14.89 5.08 -1.43
CA GLN A 114 14.54 5.50 -0.09
C GLN A 114 13.31 4.73 0.43
N VAL A 115 13.16 4.68 1.75
CA VAL A 115 11.97 4.13 2.39
C VAL A 115 10.80 5.09 2.21
N SER A 116 9.68 4.64 1.66
CA SER A 116 8.61 5.53 1.18
C SER A 116 7.20 4.98 1.38
N CYS A 117 6.22 5.85 1.08
CA CYS A 117 4.81 5.49 0.95
C CYS A 117 4.21 4.79 2.19
N PRO A 118 4.23 5.43 3.37
CA PRO A 118 3.55 4.88 4.53
C PRO A 118 2.04 4.75 4.25
N ARG A 119 1.46 3.58 4.57
CA ARG A 119 0.04 3.26 4.38
C ARG A 119 -0.51 2.56 5.63
N TRP A 120 -1.63 3.05 6.15
CA TRP A 120 -2.32 2.38 7.26
C TRP A 120 -3.06 1.14 6.75
N GLY A 121 -2.73 -0.02 7.32
CA GLY A 121 -3.33 -1.32 7.04
C GLY A 121 -4.59 -1.59 7.86
N LEU A 122 -5.39 -2.54 7.38
CA LEU A 122 -6.54 -3.04 8.13
C LEU A 122 -6.10 -3.68 9.45
N ASP A 123 -4.91 -4.27 9.52
CA ASP A 123 -4.34 -4.88 10.71
C ASP A 123 -3.78 -3.90 11.75
N ASN A 124 -4.18 -2.62 11.66
CA ASN A 124 -3.79 -1.54 12.57
C ASN A 124 -2.28 -1.26 12.57
N ALA A 125 -1.57 -1.65 11.51
CA ALA A 125 -0.14 -1.41 11.32
C ALA A 125 0.11 -0.52 10.10
N VAL A 126 1.32 0.03 10.01
CA VAL A 126 1.78 0.88 8.92
C VAL A 126 2.70 0.10 8.00
N TYR A 127 2.33 0.02 6.72
CA TYR A 127 3.16 -0.56 5.68
C TYR A 127 4.01 0.50 5.01
N VAL A 128 5.28 0.18 4.76
CA VAL A 128 6.24 1.10 4.13
C VAL A 128 7.08 0.35 3.11
N ASN A 129 7.29 0.93 1.93
CA ASN A 129 8.24 0.38 0.98
C ASN A 129 9.67 0.64 1.48
N ASN A 130 10.55 -0.36 1.47
CA ASN A 130 11.89 -0.24 2.05
C ASN A 130 12.93 0.36 1.09
N GLY A 131 12.61 0.40 -0.21
CA GLY A 131 13.61 0.57 -1.26
C GLY A 131 14.34 -0.75 -1.57
N LEU A 132 14.98 -0.83 -2.74
CA LEU A 132 15.56 -2.07 -3.26
C LEU A 132 16.98 -2.37 -2.73
N ASP A 133 17.58 -1.41 -2.01
CA ASP A 133 18.91 -1.53 -1.41
C ASP A 133 18.90 -2.33 -0.10
N GLY A 134 20.09 -2.74 0.33
CA GLY A 134 20.31 -3.18 1.71
C GLY A 134 20.13 -2.02 2.68
N LYS A 135 19.17 -2.16 3.59
CA LYS A 135 18.87 -1.15 4.62
C LYS A 135 19.33 -1.62 5.97
N GLU A 136 20.18 -0.81 6.58
CA GLU A 136 20.45 -0.85 8.00
C GLU A 136 19.52 0.15 8.67
N ILE A 137 18.67 -0.35 9.56
CA ILE A 137 17.68 0.43 10.29
C ILE A 137 17.95 0.29 11.77
N TYR A 138 17.97 1.40 12.47
CA TYR A 138 18.28 1.50 13.89
C TYR A 138 17.07 2.14 14.58
N PRO A 139 16.39 1.46 15.51
CA PRO A 139 15.39 2.10 16.37
C PRO A 139 16.06 3.28 17.08
N ALA A 140 15.43 4.44 17.06
CA ALA A 140 16.06 5.66 17.59
C ALA A 140 16.34 5.59 19.10
N ASP A 141 15.56 4.78 19.83
CA ASP A 141 15.75 4.50 21.26
C ASP A 141 16.73 3.34 21.55
N GLN A 142 17.14 2.60 20.52
CA GLN A 142 18.08 1.47 20.60
C GLN A 142 19.09 1.54 19.45
N PRO A 143 19.99 2.56 19.44
CA PRO A 143 20.89 2.82 18.31
C PRO A 143 21.90 1.71 18.04
N ASP A 144 22.16 0.82 19.02
CA ASP A 144 23.03 -0.34 18.85
C ASP A 144 22.32 -1.55 18.23
N GLN A 145 20.98 -1.52 18.15
CA GLN A 145 20.19 -2.58 17.53
C GLN A 145 20.09 -2.35 16.02
N LYS A 146 20.92 -3.07 15.27
CA LYS A 146 20.84 -3.09 13.81
C LYS A 146 19.78 -4.05 13.31
N LEU A 147 18.79 -3.53 12.58
CA LEU A 147 17.87 -4.30 11.76
C LEU A 147 18.36 -4.26 10.31
N ASP A 148 18.67 -5.42 9.73
CA ASP A 148 19.23 -5.54 8.38
C ASP A 148 18.23 -6.21 7.46
N PHE A 149 17.68 -5.44 6.53
CA PHE A 149 16.65 -5.88 5.61
C PHE A 149 17.04 -5.55 4.18
N THR A 150 16.92 -6.53 3.29
CA THR A 150 17.17 -6.37 1.87
C THR A 150 15.99 -6.91 1.08
N ARG A 151 15.47 -6.12 0.13
CA ARG A 151 14.39 -6.52 -0.79
C ARG A 151 13.13 -7.08 -0.10
N LEU A 152 12.80 -6.53 1.07
CA LEU A 152 11.55 -6.75 1.79
C LEU A 152 10.96 -5.39 2.16
N ASN A 153 9.64 -5.28 2.13
CA ASN A 153 8.91 -4.12 2.61
C ASN A 153 8.78 -4.20 4.13
N LEU A 154 8.49 -3.06 4.76
CA LEU A 154 8.44 -2.92 6.20
C LEU A 154 6.99 -2.86 6.69
N ARG A 155 6.77 -3.36 7.90
CA ARG A 155 5.53 -3.23 8.67
C ARG A 155 5.88 -2.68 10.05
N TYR A 156 5.39 -1.49 10.35
CA TYR A 156 5.53 -0.83 11.63
C TYR A 156 4.23 -0.94 12.44
N ASP A 157 4.29 -1.52 13.63
CA ASP A 157 3.17 -1.53 14.57
C ASP A 157 3.29 -0.34 15.52
N PRO A 158 2.41 0.68 15.43
CA PRO A 158 2.51 1.88 16.25
C PRO A 158 2.17 1.66 17.73
N ARG A 159 1.46 0.58 18.07
CA ARG A 159 1.12 0.23 19.45
C ARG A 159 2.25 -0.56 20.10
N ALA A 160 2.78 -1.55 19.40
CA ALA A 160 3.92 -2.35 19.85
C ALA A 160 5.27 -1.62 19.67
N LYS A 161 5.29 -0.51 18.91
CA LYS A 161 6.49 0.25 18.52
C LYS A 161 7.56 -0.64 17.90
N SER A 162 7.14 -1.61 17.09
CA SER A 162 8.03 -2.61 16.49
C SER A 162 8.01 -2.50 14.97
N LEU A 163 9.18 -2.72 14.36
CA LEU A 163 9.36 -2.74 12.92
C LEU A 163 9.75 -4.15 12.49
N THR A 164 8.92 -4.76 11.65
CA THR A 164 9.15 -6.08 11.06
C THR A 164 9.14 -6.00 9.54
N THR A 165 9.41 -7.12 8.88
CA THR A 165 9.38 -7.23 7.42
C THR A 165 8.16 -7.99 6.93
N VAL A 166 7.80 -7.70 5.69
CA VAL A 166 6.70 -8.34 4.97
C VAL A 166 7.08 -8.54 3.51
N SER A 167 6.45 -9.49 2.83
CA SER A 167 6.66 -9.73 1.39
C SER A 167 6.43 -8.45 0.60
N GLY A 168 7.24 -8.22 -0.43
CA GLY A 168 7.22 -7.02 -1.25
C GLY A 168 8.59 -6.35 -1.33
N ALA A 169 8.93 -5.75 -2.46
CA ALA A 169 10.12 -4.92 -2.60
C ALA A 169 9.78 -3.74 -3.52
N GLY A 170 9.22 -2.68 -2.93
CA GLY A 170 8.80 -1.49 -3.67
C GLY A 170 9.80 -0.33 -3.58
N GLN A 171 9.72 0.58 -4.56
CA GLN A 171 10.32 1.93 -4.51
C GLN A 171 9.21 2.95 -4.18
N PHE A 172 9.19 4.11 -4.83
CA PHE A 172 8.17 5.14 -4.59
C PHE A 172 6.84 4.78 -5.27
N GLY A 173 5.94 4.13 -4.54
CA GLY A 173 4.58 3.83 -4.97
C GLY A 173 4.04 2.59 -4.27
N ALA A 174 3.00 2.78 -3.46
CA ALA A 174 2.32 1.71 -2.74
C ALA A 174 0.87 2.08 -2.43
N SER A 175 0.02 1.07 -2.39
CA SER A 175 -1.38 1.21 -2.00
C SER A 175 -1.94 -0.10 -1.45
N LEU A 176 -3.09 0.03 -0.79
CA LEU A 176 -3.88 -1.07 -0.25
C LEU A 176 -5.25 -1.01 -0.91
N ASP A 177 -5.82 -2.15 -1.27
CA ASP A 177 -7.24 -2.21 -1.65
C ASP A 177 -8.15 -2.27 -0.41
N ASP A 178 -9.47 -2.34 -0.65
CA ASP A 178 -10.49 -2.45 0.40
C ASP A 178 -10.36 -3.73 1.26
N TRP A 179 -9.52 -4.69 0.87
CA TRP A 179 -9.30 -5.97 1.54
C TRP A 179 -7.93 -6.05 2.24
N GLY A 180 -7.15 -4.97 2.22
CA GLY A 180 -5.81 -4.92 2.82
C GLY A 180 -4.72 -5.54 1.94
N ARG A 181 -5.02 -5.88 0.69
CA ARG A 181 -4.05 -6.46 -0.25
C ARG A 181 -3.07 -5.39 -0.70
N ARG A 182 -1.78 -5.74 -0.67
CA ARG A 182 -0.66 -4.78 -0.85
C ARG A 182 -0.17 -4.75 -2.29
N PHE A 183 -0.27 -3.58 -2.92
CA PHE A 183 0.24 -3.29 -4.25
C PHE A 183 1.36 -2.25 -4.17
N PHE A 184 2.40 -2.41 -4.98
CA PHE A 184 3.54 -1.49 -5.01
C PHE A 184 4.20 -1.53 -6.38
N CYS A 185 5.11 -0.59 -6.65
CA CYS A 185 5.83 -0.54 -7.92
C CYS A 185 7.34 -0.32 -7.73
N SER A 186 8.08 -0.56 -8.78
CA SER A 186 9.48 -0.15 -8.97
C SER A 186 9.55 0.62 -10.30
N ASN A 187 10.67 1.28 -10.59
CA ASN A 187 10.85 2.07 -11.80
C ASN A 187 10.42 1.33 -13.09
N ARG A 188 10.70 0.01 -13.18
CA ARG A 188 10.38 -0.82 -14.35
C ARG A 188 9.23 -1.81 -14.10
N ASN A 189 8.77 -1.97 -12.87
CA ASN A 189 7.69 -2.90 -12.52
C ASN A 189 6.47 -2.07 -12.09
N PRO A 190 5.57 -1.70 -13.02
CA PRO A 190 4.51 -0.72 -12.74
C PRO A 190 3.47 -1.22 -11.76
N VAL A 191 3.22 -2.53 -11.69
CA VAL A 191 2.31 -3.13 -10.71
C VAL A 191 2.86 -4.45 -10.21
N MET A 192 3.27 -4.47 -8.95
CA MET A 192 3.57 -5.67 -8.18
C MET A 192 2.50 -5.91 -7.11
N PHE A 193 2.25 -7.18 -6.82
CA PHE A 193 1.30 -7.61 -5.80
C PHE A 193 1.99 -8.55 -4.79
N ALA A 194 1.83 -8.30 -3.49
CA ALA A 194 2.27 -9.22 -2.44
C ALA A 194 1.29 -10.41 -2.32
N VAL A 195 1.54 -11.46 -3.10
CA VAL A 195 0.65 -12.61 -3.20
C VAL A 195 0.62 -13.42 -1.89
N MET A 196 1.79 -13.75 -1.37
CA MET A 196 1.97 -14.65 -0.23
C MET A 196 2.56 -13.92 0.97
N PRO A 197 1.97 -14.04 2.17
CA PRO A 197 2.56 -13.50 3.40
C PRO A 197 3.96 -14.05 3.66
N LEU A 198 4.82 -13.24 4.29
CA LEU A 198 6.22 -13.61 4.52
C LEU A 198 6.35 -14.81 5.47
N SER A 199 5.48 -14.89 6.48
CA SER A 199 5.42 -16.02 7.41
C SER A 199 5.15 -17.35 6.71
N ALA A 200 4.22 -17.36 5.74
CA ALA A 200 3.96 -18.53 4.90
C ALA A 200 5.20 -18.90 4.07
N LEU A 201 5.82 -17.92 3.41
CA LEU A 201 7.03 -18.14 2.60
C LEU A 201 8.17 -18.78 3.42
N GLN A 202 8.31 -18.37 4.68
CA GLN A 202 9.34 -18.84 5.61
C GLN A 202 8.96 -20.15 6.34
N GLY A 203 7.71 -20.62 6.20
CA GLY A 203 7.19 -21.78 6.94
C GLY A 203 7.85 -23.11 6.59
N ASN A 204 8.37 -23.26 5.37
CA ASN A 204 9.11 -24.44 4.94
C ASN A 204 10.44 -24.05 4.25
N PRO A 205 11.58 -24.08 4.98
CA PRO A 205 12.88 -23.71 4.42
C PRO A 205 13.35 -24.66 3.30
N PHE A 206 12.81 -25.88 3.22
CA PHE A 206 13.14 -26.85 2.17
C PHE A 206 12.41 -26.57 0.84
N ALA A 207 11.41 -25.69 0.84
CA ALA A 207 10.66 -25.33 -0.36
C ALA A 207 11.45 -24.43 -1.33
N GLY A 208 12.55 -23.81 -0.87
CA GLY A 208 13.37 -22.92 -1.70
C GLY A 208 12.64 -21.65 -2.16
N LEU A 209 11.55 -21.27 -1.50
CA LEU A 209 10.76 -20.10 -1.85
C LEU A 209 11.39 -18.85 -1.24
N THR A 210 11.71 -17.86 -2.08
CA THR A 210 12.41 -16.63 -1.66
C THR A 210 11.67 -15.35 -2.04
N ILE A 211 10.62 -15.46 -2.85
CA ILE A 211 9.85 -14.31 -3.35
C ILE A 211 8.36 -14.56 -3.09
N GLY A 212 7.74 -13.68 -2.31
CA GLY A 212 6.31 -13.70 -1.97
C GLY A 212 5.44 -12.73 -2.79
N GLN A 213 5.99 -12.13 -3.84
CA GLN A 213 5.31 -11.16 -4.71
C GLN A 213 5.37 -11.54 -6.18
N GLU A 214 4.50 -10.93 -6.99
CA GLU A 214 4.43 -11.11 -8.44
C GLU A 214 4.34 -9.77 -9.16
N ASP A 215 4.97 -9.68 -10.33
CA ASP A 215 4.70 -8.64 -11.31
C ASP A 215 3.38 -8.96 -12.01
N ILE A 216 2.29 -8.32 -11.60
CA ILE A 216 0.95 -8.59 -12.17
C ILE A 216 0.69 -7.78 -13.45
N GLN A 217 1.62 -6.92 -13.82
CA GLN A 217 1.75 -6.30 -15.14
C GLN A 217 3.17 -6.52 -15.66
N GLU A 218 3.30 -6.67 -16.99
CA GLU A 218 4.59 -6.85 -17.65
C GLU A 218 5.61 -5.77 -17.21
N PRO A 219 6.84 -6.18 -16.81
CA PRO A 219 7.92 -5.23 -16.56
C PRO A 219 8.22 -4.41 -17.82
N GLY A 220 8.28 -3.09 -17.67
CA GLY A 220 8.42 -2.18 -18.81
C GLY A 220 7.20 -2.19 -19.73
N ALA A 221 5.99 -2.41 -19.19
CA ALA A 221 4.77 -2.27 -19.98
C ALA A 221 4.75 -0.94 -20.75
N ALA A 222 4.22 -1.00 -21.98
CA ALA A 222 4.17 0.15 -22.87
C ALA A 222 3.37 1.32 -22.26
N VAL A 223 3.70 2.52 -22.71
CA VAL A 223 3.04 3.78 -22.36
C VAL A 223 2.81 4.62 -23.61
N TRP A 224 1.80 5.49 -23.57
CA TRP A 224 1.32 6.23 -24.75
C TRP A 224 1.27 7.73 -24.51
N PRO A 225 2.44 8.38 -24.35
CA PRO A 225 2.52 9.84 -24.20
C PRO A 225 2.19 10.56 -25.51
N ILE A 226 1.81 11.84 -25.41
CA ILE A 226 1.65 12.72 -26.58
C ILE A 226 3.02 13.00 -27.21
N ASN A 227 3.99 13.37 -26.37
CA ASN A 227 5.38 13.60 -26.74
C ASN A 227 6.30 12.88 -25.75
N MET A 228 7.40 12.32 -26.23
CA MET A 228 8.43 11.74 -25.35
C MET A 228 9.26 12.85 -24.71
N SER A 229 9.37 12.85 -23.38
CA SER A 229 10.32 13.73 -22.69
C SER A 229 11.76 13.44 -23.11
N HIS A 230 12.60 14.48 -23.11
CA HIS A 230 14.05 14.29 -23.10
C HIS A 230 14.49 13.71 -21.75
N THR A 231 14.81 12.42 -21.74
CA THR A 231 15.36 11.69 -20.57
C THR A 231 16.68 11.01 -20.95
N THR A 232 17.54 10.86 -19.96
CA THR A 232 18.77 10.06 -19.99
C THR A 232 18.51 8.56 -20.22
N SER A 233 17.27 8.12 -20.03
CA SER A 233 16.83 6.73 -20.24
C SER A 233 16.17 6.49 -21.61
N ALA A 234 16.71 7.09 -22.67
CA ALA A 234 16.18 6.97 -24.04
C ALA A 234 16.02 5.52 -24.52
N ALA A 235 16.82 4.58 -23.99
CA ALA A 235 16.71 3.15 -24.28
C ALA A 235 15.39 2.51 -23.79
N HIS A 236 14.60 3.20 -22.98
CA HIS A 236 13.31 2.75 -22.44
C HIS A 236 12.12 3.58 -22.94
N ALA A 237 12.34 4.45 -23.93
CA ALA A 237 11.30 5.26 -24.54
C ALA A 237 10.09 4.41 -25.00
N GLY A 238 8.88 4.90 -24.75
CA GLY A 238 7.63 4.19 -25.06
C GLY A 238 7.25 3.10 -24.06
N THR A 239 8.01 2.92 -22.98
CA THR A 239 7.70 2.00 -21.88
C THR A 239 7.81 2.69 -20.52
N HIS A 240 7.20 2.11 -19.50
CA HIS A 240 7.43 2.52 -18.12
C HIS A 240 8.93 2.54 -17.80
N THR A 241 9.41 3.73 -17.47
CA THR A 241 10.83 3.99 -17.18
C THR A 241 11.02 4.44 -15.74
N ALA A 242 10.02 5.13 -15.17
CA ALA A 242 10.03 5.62 -13.80
C ALA A 242 8.65 5.43 -13.16
N ALA A 243 8.07 4.23 -13.29
CA ALA A 243 6.78 3.93 -12.69
C ALA A 243 6.81 4.20 -11.17
N CYS A 244 5.89 5.04 -10.72
CA CYS A 244 5.83 5.50 -9.35
C CYS A 244 4.38 5.80 -8.92
N GLY A 245 4.19 6.18 -7.65
CA GLY A 245 2.93 6.79 -7.23
C GLY A 245 1.70 5.88 -7.36
N LEU A 246 1.90 4.56 -7.21
CA LEU A 246 0.82 3.58 -7.36
C LEU A 246 -0.30 3.82 -6.34
N GLY A 247 -1.55 3.91 -6.81
CA GLY A 247 -2.76 4.06 -5.99
C GLY A 247 -3.89 3.13 -6.45
N VAL A 248 -4.51 2.40 -5.51
CA VAL A 248 -5.82 1.75 -5.73
C VAL A 248 -6.91 2.76 -5.42
N TYR A 249 -7.90 2.92 -6.30
CA TYR A 249 -9.02 3.81 -6.02
C TYR A 249 -10.08 3.13 -5.14
N THR A 250 -10.28 3.68 -3.94
CA THR A 250 -11.23 3.21 -2.92
C THR A 250 -12.27 4.29 -2.53
N GLY A 251 -12.19 5.46 -3.16
CA GLY A 251 -13.19 6.53 -3.02
C GLY A 251 -14.53 6.19 -3.69
N ASP A 252 -15.52 7.04 -3.45
CA ASP A 252 -16.90 6.85 -3.90
C ASP A 252 -17.39 7.92 -4.90
N ALA A 253 -16.59 8.96 -5.18
CA ALA A 253 -16.96 10.00 -6.14
C ALA A 253 -16.88 9.54 -7.61
N LEU A 254 -16.10 8.51 -7.91
CA LEU A 254 -15.83 7.97 -9.25
C LEU A 254 -16.09 6.45 -9.25
N PRO A 255 -17.34 5.99 -9.05
CA PRO A 255 -17.65 4.57 -8.80
C PRO A 255 -17.13 3.61 -9.88
N ASP A 256 -17.13 4.03 -11.15
CA ASP A 256 -16.59 3.25 -12.28
C ASP A 256 -15.08 2.97 -12.18
N LEU A 257 -14.38 3.71 -11.32
CA LEU A 257 -12.95 3.56 -11.09
C LEU A 257 -12.65 2.62 -9.91
N LYS A 258 -13.64 2.22 -9.11
CA LYS A 258 -13.42 1.48 -7.85
C LYS A 258 -12.62 0.20 -8.08
N GLY A 259 -11.59 -0.01 -7.26
CA GLY A 259 -10.68 -1.15 -7.34
C GLY A 259 -9.64 -1.09 -8.47
N ASN A 260 -9.66 -0.07 -9.33
CA ASN A 260 -8.61 0.09 -10.34
C ASN A 260 -7.33 0.65 -9.75
N LEU A 261 -6.22 0.27 -10.38
CA LEU A 261 -4.88 0.74 -10.09
C LEU A 261 -4.51 1.91 -10.98
N PHE A 262 -3.89 2.93 -10.40
CA PHE A 262 -3.35 4.09 -11.10
C PHE A 262 -1.85 4.16 -10.85
N VAL A 263 -1.05 4.30 -11.91
CA VAL A 263 0.42 4.34 -11.81
C VAL A 263 0.92 5.57 -12.53
N CYS A 264 1.67 6.41 -11.83
CA CYS A 264 2.29 7.59 -12.42
C CYS A 264 3.55 7.19 -13.19
N ASP A 265 3.82 7.91 -14.28
CA ASP A 265 5.14 7.91 -14.92
C ASP A 265 5.52 9.36 -15.25
N PRO A 266 6.38 10.00 -14.44
CA PRO A 266 6.75 11.39 -14.64
C PRO A 266 7.66 11.56 -15.87
N THR A 267 8.39 10.52 -16.29
CA THR A 267 9.21 10.59 -17.51
C THR A 267 8.34 10.58 -18.76
N ALA A 268 7.21 9.87 -18.72
CA ALA A 268 6.22 9.83 -19.79
C ALA A 268 5.07 10.83 -19.62
N GLN A 269 5.09 11.69 -18.58
CA GLN A 269 4.11 12.77 -18.35
C GLN A 269 2.65 12.28 -18.24
N LEU A 270 2.45 11.10 -17.65
CA LEU A 270 1.15 10.43 -17.67
C LEU A 270 0.84 9.63 -16.40
N VAL A 271 -0.42 9.24 -16.29
CA VAL A 271 -0.92 8.27 -15.32
C VAL A 271 -1.62 7.17 -16.08
N THR A 272 -1.25 5.92 -15.83
CA THR A 272 -1.88 4.73 -16.41
C THR A 272 -3.01 4.24 -15.52
N ARG A 273 -3.96 3.48 -16.07
CA ARG A 273 -5.06 2.86 -15.32
C ARG A 273 -5.13 1.38 -15.66
N ASN A 274 -5.22 0.52 -14.66
CA ASN A 274 -5.30 -0.93 -14.82
C ASN A 274 -6.46 -1.51 -13.99
N ARG A 275 -7.19 -2.49 -14.54
CA ARG A 275 -8.16 -3.32 -13.81
C ARG A 275 -7.43 -4.49 -13.16
N VAL A 276 -7.75 -4.75 -11.89
CA VAL A 276 -7.29 -5.97 -11.20
C VAL A 276 -8.22 -7.11 -11.59
N VAL A 277 -7.67 -8.17 -12.19
CA VAL A 277 -8.43 -9.34 -12.65
C VAL A 277 -7.91 -10.59 -11.92
N PRO A 278 -8.78 -11.40 -11.29
CA PRO A 278 -8.35 -12.65 -10.66
C PRO A 278 -7.60 -13.56 -11.62
N ASN A 279 -6.45 -14.08 -11.17
CA ASN A 279 -5.64 -15.05 -11.91
C ASN A 279 -5.10 -16.09 -10.93
N GLY A 280 -5.89 -17.12 -10.69
CA GLY A 280 -5.59 -18.11 -9.66
C GLY A 280 -5.56 -17.51 -8.25
N ALA A 281 -4.52 -17.81 -7.47
CA ALA A 281 -4.28 -17.22 -6.15
C ALA A 281 -3.68 -15.79 -6.18
N SER A 282 -3.40 -15.28 -7.38
CA SER A 282 -2.89 -13.94 -7.65
C SER A 282 -3.86 -13.15 -8.55
N PHE A 283 -3.35 -12.11 -9.22
CA PHE A 283 -4.08 -11.24 -10.13
C PHE A 283 -3.27 -10.93 -11.39
N THR A 284 -3.95 -10.42 -12.42
CA THR A 284 -3.33 -9.58 -13.47
C THR A 284 -3.80 -8.14 -13.33
N ALA A 285 -2.99 -7.20 -13.83
CA ALA A 285 -3.32 -5.79 -13.95
C ALA A 285 -3.47 -5.42 -15.43
N ASP A 286 -4.72 -5.51 -15.91
CA ASP A 286 -5.07 -5.30 -17.30
C ASP A 286 -5.20 -3.81 -17.61
N ARG A 287 -4.39 -3.29 -18.54
CA ARG A 287 -4.43 -1.88 -18.96
C ARG A 287 -5.83 -1.50 -19.47
N VAL A 288 -6.36 -0.39 -18.97
CA VAL A 288 -7.63 0.18 -19.42
C VAL A 288 -7.35 1.26 -20.47
N GLY A 289 -7.79 1.01 -21.69
CA GLY A 289 -7.58 1.90 -22.84
C GLY A 289 -6.68 1.26 -23.88
N ASP A 290 -7.11 1.24 -25.14
CA ASP A 290 -6.27 0.79 -26.25
C ASP A 290 -5.34 1.91 -26.67
N LYS A 291 -4.03 1.71 -26.47
CA LYS A 291 -2.95 2.65 -26.82
C LYS A 291 -3.20 4.08 -26.32
N LYS A 292 -3.78 4.18 -25.13
CA LYS A 292 -4.13 5.44 -24.48
C LYS A 292 -4.06 5.27 -22.97
N ASP A 293 -3.48 6.26 -22.30
CA ASP A 293 -3.39 6.31 -20.84
C ASP A 293 -4.45 7.22 -20.22
N PHE A 294 -4.65 7.08 -18.91
CA PHE A 294 -5.75 7.69 -18.16
C PHE A 294 -5.62 9.22 -18.09
N LEU A 295 -4.42 9.70 -17.78
CA LEU A 295 -4.05 11.12 -17.86
C LEU A 295 -2.81 11.20 -18.73
N VAL A 296 -2.82 12.05 -19.76
CA VAL A 296 -1.64 12.34 -20.59
C VAL A 296 -1.55 13.85 -20.78
N SER A 297 -0.37 14.41 -20.52
CA SER A 297 -0.11 15.84 -20.66
C SER A 297 0.57 16.17 -21.99
N ALA A 298 0.24 17.34 -22.58
CA ALA A 298 1.01 17.94 -23.67
C ALA A 298 2.07 18.93 -23.16
N ASP A 299 1.94 19.38 -21.91
CA ASP A 299 2.96 20.17 -21.22
C ASP A 299 4.11 19.25 -20.82
N GLU A 300 5.29 19.51 -21.39
CA GLU A 300 6.48 18.70 -21.23
C GLU A 300 7.05 18.72 -19.81
N TRP A 301 6.60 19.61 -18.93
CA TRP A 301 7.11 19.75 -17.56
C TRP A 301 6.18 19.11 -16.53
N THR A 302 5.06 18.54 -16.96
CA THR A 302 4.16 17.75 -16.12
C THR A 302 4.85 16.48 -15.62
N ARG A 303 4.91 16.29 -14.31
CA ARG A 303 5.55 15.18 -13.61
C ARG A 303 4.60 14.61 -12.54
N PRO A 304 3.55 13.86 -12.93
CA PRO A 304 2.74 13.14 -11.94
C PRO A 304 3.64 12.16 -11.20
N VAL A 305 3.59 12.17 -9.88
CA VAL A 305 4.48 11.36 -9.03
C VAL A 305 3.72 10.53 -8.01
N ASN A 306 2.49 10.88 -7.67
CA ASN A 306 1.73 10.15 -6.65
C ASN A 306 0.22 10.31 -6.80
N VAL A 307 -0.53 9.31 -6.32
CA VAL A 307 -1.98 9.27 -6.35
C VAL A 307 -2.55 8.92 -4.96
N ARG A 308 -3.57 9.65 -4.51
CA ARG A 308 -4.20 9.48 -3.19
C ARG A 308 -5.73 9.54 -3.27
N ASN A 309 -6.41 8.76 -2.43
CA ASN A 309 -7.85 8.87 -2.21
C ASN A 309 -8.12 9.98 -1.18
N GLY A 310 -9.07 10.88 -1.46
CA GLY A 310 -9.44 11.97 -0.55
C GLY A 310 -10.68 11.68 0.31
N PRO A 311 -10.91 12.49 1.36
CA PRO A 311 -12.08 12.39 2.25
C PRO A 311 -13.42 12.62 1.53
N ASP A 312 -13.39 13.43 0.48
CA ASP A 312 -14.51 13.75 -0.42
C ASP A 312 -14.80 12.64 -1.44
N GLY A 313 -14.01 11.56 -1.41
CA GLY A 313 -14.11 10.43 -2.33
C GLY A 313 -13.40 10.67 -3.67
N ALA A 314 -12.75 11.81 -3.88
CA ALA A 314 -12.04 12.11 -5.12
C ALA A 314 -10.70 11.36 -5.23
N LEU A 315 -10.16 11.30 -6.44
CA LEU A 315 -8.78 10.85 -6.69
C LEU A 315 -7.89 12.09 -6.82
N TYR A 316 -6.80 12.15 -6.07
CA TYR A 316 -5.84 13.26 -6.10
C TYR A 316 -4.54 12.82 -6.76
N VAL A 317 -3.96 13.67 -7.62
CA VAL A 317 -2.66 13.43 -8.27
C VAL A 317 -1.70 14.54 -7.88
N CYS A 318 -0.59 14.17 -7.24
CA CYS A 318 0.54 15.08 -7.01
C CYS A 318 1.39 15.16 -8.26
N ASP A 319 1.67 16.38 -8.71
CA ASP A 319 2.49 16.68 -9.86
C ASP A 319 3.55 17.68 -9.45
N MET A 320 4.79 17.20 -9.34
CA MET A 320 5.88 18.03 -8.81
C MET A 320 6.29 19.16 -9.75
N TYR A 321 5.94 19.07 -11.03
CA TYR A 321 6.26 20.01 -12.11
C TYR A 321 7.76 20.33 -12.26
N ARG A 322 8.43 19.70 -13.22
CA ARG A 322 9.86 19.91 -13.46
C ARG A 322 10.21 19.82 -14.93
N ARG A 323 11.14 20.68 -15.35
CA ARG A 323 11.80 20.51 -16.65
C ARG A 323 12.61 19.21 -16.68
N PHE A 324 13.45 19.00 -15.67
CA PHE A 324 14.31 17.82 -15.54
C PHE A 324 13.84 16.94 -14.39
N ILE A 325 13.47 15.70 -14.69
CA ILE A 325 13.08 14.71 -13.67
C ILE A 325 14.22 13.77 -13.31
N ASP A 326 15.14 13.51 -14.24
CA ASP A 326 16.25 12.59 -13.97
C ASP A 326 17.20 13.16 -12.92
N HIS A 327 17.82 12.26 -12.16
CA HIS A 327 18.84 12.65 -11.20
C HIS A 327 20.02 13.33 -11.91
N ALA A 328 20.53 14.44 -11.35
CA ALA A 328 21.59 15.24 -11.99
C ALA A 328 22.86 14.43 -12.32
N ARG A 329 23.14 13.39 -11.52
CA ARG A 329 24.22 12.39 -11.75
C ARG A 329 24.16 11.70 -13.12
N PHE A 330 22.99 11.55 -13.72
CA PHE A 330 22.83 10.84 -15.00
C PHE A 330 23.08 11.76 -16.21
N PHE A 331 23.17 13.08 -15.99
CA PHE A 331 23.57 14.02 -17.03
C PHE A 331 25.09 14.17 -17.06
N PRO A 332 25.66 14.50 -18.24
CA PRO A 332 27.05 14.96 -18.31
C PRO A 332 27.29 16.12 -17.34
N GLU A 333 28.44 16.14 -16.68
CA GLU A 333 28.73 17.13 -15.62
C GLU A 333 28.57 18.58 -16.10
N GLU A 334 29.06 18.90 -17.29
CA GLU A 334 28.93 20.23 -17.90
C GLU A 334 27.47 20.62 -18.18
N PHE A 335 26.60 19.66 -18.49
CA PHE A 335 25.17 19.92 -18.64
C PHE A 335 24.55 20.32 -17.30
N SER A 336 24.84 19.58 -16.24
CA SER A 336 24.33 19.85 -14.89
C SER A 336 24.83 21.18 -14.31
N LYS A 337 26.05 21.62 -14.66
CA LYS A 337 26.60 22.92 -14.25
C LYS A 337 25.97 24.10 -14.98
N THR A 338 25.58 23.91 -16.24
CA THR A 338 25.07 25.00 -17.10
C THR A 338 23.55 25.11 -17.13
N ASN A 339 22.83 24.15 -16.53
CA ASN A 339 21.38 24.13 -16.45
C ASN A 339 20.91 24.17 -15.01
N TYR A 340 19.87 24.97 -14.74
CA TYR A 340 19.21 24.95 -13.44
C TYR A 340 18.42 23.64 -13.30
N MET A 341 19.03 22.64 -12.67
CA MET A 341 18.48 21.30 -12.50
C MET A 341 17.17 21.28 -11.72
N ARG A 342 16.84 22.39 -11.04
CA ARG A 342 15.59 22.55 -10.33
C ARG A 342 14.48 23.33 -11.07
N ALA A 343 14.65 23.67 -12.35
CA ALA A 343 13.67 24.43 -13.11
C ALA A 343 12.24 23.85 -13.03
N GLY A 344 11.28 24.68 -12.62
CA GLY A 344 9.87 24.33 -12.45
C GLY A 344 9.43 24.04 -11.00
N PHE A 345 10.36 23.91 -10.05
CA PHE A 345 10.06 23.45 -8.68
C PHE A 345 8.97 24.25 -7.93
N ASP A 346 8.82 25.52 -8.29
CA ASP A 346 7.88 26.49 -7.74
C ASP A 346 6.52 26.50 -8.47
N HIS A 347 6.30 25.57 -9.39
CA HIS A 347 5.07 25.41 -10.18
C HIS A 347 4.36 24.09 -9.92
N GLY A 348 4.58 23.49 -8.75
CA GLY A 348 3.94 22.26 -8.32
C GLY A 348 2.41 22.32 -8.36
N ARG A 349 1.77 21.18 -8.62
CA ARG A 349 0.31 21.07 -8.78
C ARG A 349 -0.23 19.87 -8.00
N ILE A 350 -1.44 20.02 -7.47
CA ILE A 350 -2.23 18.91 -6.93
C ILE A 350 -3.56 18.91 -7.65
N TRP A 351 -3.83 17.86 -8.41
CA TRP A 351 -5.05 17.72 -9.20
C TRP A 351 -6.09 16.94 -8.41
N ARG A 352 -7.28 17.50 -8.21
CA ARG A 352 -8.46 16.78 -7.69
C ARG A 352 -9.32 16.32 -8.86
N LEU A 353 -9.46 15.00 -9.06
CA LEU A 353 -10.23 14.41 -10.14
C LEU A 353 -11.65 14.07 -9.64
N MET A 354 -12.65 14.60 -10.34
CA MET A 354 -14.08 14.45 -10.03
C MET A 354 -14.89 14.24 -11.32
N PRO A 355 -16.11 13.68 -11.25
CA PRO A 355 -17.01 13.62 -12.39
C PRO A 355 -17.25 15.01 -12.99
N LYS A 356 -17.31 15.09 -14.32
CA LYS A 356 -17.62 16.34 -15.01
C LYS A 356 -19.02 16.84 -14.60
N GLY A 357 -19.11 18.08 -14.14
CA GLY A 357 -20.36 18.67 -13.64
C GLY A 357 -20.77 18.18 -12.24
N GLY A 358 -19.97 17.32 -11.59
CA GLY A 358 -20.13 16.99 -10.19
C GLY A 358 -19.86 18.20 -9.31
N LYS A 359 -20.62 18.34 -8.22
CA LYS A 359 -20.36 19.36 -7.20
C LYS A 359 -19.18 18.92 -6.33
N ALA A 360 -18.33 19.85 -5.94
CA ALA A 360 -17.36 19.61 -4.88
C ALA A 360 -18.12 19.18 -3.63
N ARG A 361 -17.65 18.12 -2.97
CA ARG A 361 -18.16 17.72 -1.66
C ARG A 361 -17.27 18.38 -0.61
N ALA A 362 -17.88 18.89 0.45
CA ALA A 362 -17.13 19.42 1.57
C ALA A 362 -16.30 18.31 2.21
N ILE A 363 -15.08 18.65 2.62
CA ILE A 363 -14.25 17.77 3.45
C ILE A 363 -14.63 18.07 4.90
N GLU A 364 -15.29 17.12 5.54
CA GLU A 364 -15.74 17.23 6.93
C GLU A 364 -14.81 16.45 7.86
N ALA A 365 -14.71 16.91 9.11
CA ALA A 365 -14.01 16.18 10.16
C ALA A 365 -14.78 14.88 10.48
N LEU A 366 -14.04 13.83 10.84
CA LEU A 366 -14.66 12.61 11.36
C LEU A 366 -15.40 12.89 12.69
N PRO A 367 -16.47 12.13 12.97
CA PRO A 367 -17.23 12.32 14.19
C PRO A 367 -16.40 12.02 15.44
N GLU A 368 -16.69 12.72 16.53
CA GLU A 368 -16.04 12.47 17.82
C GLU A 368 -16.65 11.25 18.54
N GLY A 369 -17.94 10.99 18.37
CA GLY A 369 -18.67 9.91 19.06
C GLY A 369 -18.27 8.52 18.56
N THR A 370 -17.97 7.60 19.49
CA THR A 370 -17.58 6.22 19.15
C THR A 370 -18.67 5.46 18.39
N GLY A 371 -19.95 5.68 18.73
CA GLY A 371 -21.06 5.08 17.98
C GLY A 371 -21.13 5.53 16.53
N ASP A 372 -20.87 6.82 16.28
CA ASP A 372 -20.85 7.39 14.92
C ASP A 372 -19.61 6.93 14.15
N LEU A 373 -18.45 6.81 14.80
CA LEU A 373 -17.26 6.20 14.20
C LEU A 373 -17.50 4.74 13.80
N VAL A 374 -18.24 3.97 14.60
CA VAL A 374 -18.63 2.60 14.22
C VAL A 374 -19.51 2.64 12.97
N ALA A 375 -20.43 3.61 12.84
CA ALA A 375 -21.25 3.76 11.64
C ALA A 375 -20.42 4.13 10.40
N GLU A 376 -19.34 4.91 10.55
CA GLU A 376 -18.42 5.25 9.45
C GLU A 376 -17.69 4.03 8.86
N LEU A 377 -17.65 2.89 9.56
CA LEU A 377 -17.11 1.65 8.97
C LEU A 377 -17.99 1.09 7.83
N GLU A 378 -19.24 1.55 7.69
CA GLU A 378 -20.10 1.24 6.53
C GLU A 378 -19.99 2.28 5.40
N ASN A 379 -19.18 3.32 5.56
CA ASN A 379 -19.07 4.39 4.58
C ASN A 379 -18.54 3.85 3.23
N PRO A 380 -19.11 4.24 2.08
CA PRO A 380 -18.63 3.78 0.77
C PRO A 380 -17.20 4.24 0.44
N ASN A 381 -16.73 5.35 1.02
CA ASN A 381 -15.37 5.86 0.86
C ASN A 381 -14.38 5.13 1.78
N GLY A 382 -13.38 4.47 1.20
CA GLY A 382 -12.35 3.76 1.96
C GLY A 382 -11.52 4.64 2.89
N TRP A 383 -11.37 5.94 2.60
CA TRP A 383 -10.68 6.86 3.51
C TRP A 383 -11.42 6.97 4.85
N GLN A 384 -12.76 7.14 4.80
CA GLN A 384 -13.59 7.28 6.00
C GLN A 384 -13.51 6.04 6.88
N ARG A 385 -13.65 4.84 6.28
CA ARG A 385 -13.59 3.58 7.03
C ARG A 385 -12.24 3.37 7.73
N ILE A 386 -11.13 3.59 7.02
CA ILE A 386 -9.78 3.42 7.58
C ILE A 386 -9.54 4.42 8.72
N GLN A 387 -9.93 5.68 8.56
CA GLN A 387 -9.74 6.68 9.60
C GLN A 387 -10.62 6.41 10.82
N ALA A 388 -11.88 6.02 10.62
CA ALA A 388 -12.77 5.67 11.71
C ALA A 388 -12.25 4.47 12.52
N GLN A 389 -11.81 3.40 11.83
CA GLN A 389 -11.16 2.27 12.49
C GLN A 389 -9.92 2.71 13.28
N ARG A 390 -9.01 3.49 12.67
CA ARG A 390 -7.81 4.01 13.33
C ARG A 390 -8.17 4.74 14.61
N LEU A 391 -9.14 5.65 14.57
CA LEU A 391 -9.55 6.44 15.72
C LEU A 391 -10.15 5.57 16.83
N ILE A 392 -11.00 4.59 16.51
CA ILE A 392 -11.56 3.65 17.50
C ILE A 392 -10.43 2.88 18.20
N VAL A 393 -9.48 2.34 17.42
CA VAL A 393 -8.36 1.56 17.94
C VAL A 393 -7.38 2.44 18.73
N ASP A 394 -7.02 3.63 18.24
CA ASP A 394 -6.12 4.55 18.95
C ASP A 394 -6.70 4.97 20.31
N ARG A 395 -8.03 5.18 20.38
CA ARG A 395 -8.73 5.55 21.62
C ARG A 395 -8.93 4.36 22.58
N GLN A 396 -8.81 3.12 22.09
CA GLN A 396 -9.09 1.89 22.83
C GLN A 396 -10.49 1.89 23.50
N ASP A 397 -11.48 2.53 22.87
CA ASP A 397 -12.81 2.69 23.45
C ASP A 397 -13.64 1.40 23.32
N GLN A 398 -13.80 0.72 24.45
CA GLN A 398 -14.52 -0.56 24.55
C GLN A 398 -16.03 -0.44 24.29
N SER A 399 -16.61 0.76 24.32
CA SER A 399 -18.02 0.95 23.98
C SER A 399 -18.36 0.59 22.52
N ALA A 400 -17.35 0.56 21.64
CA ALA A 400 -17.50 0.14 20.24
C ALA A 400 -17.82 -1.36 20.09
N VAL A 401 -17.39 -2.22 21.03
CA VAL A 401 -17.37 -3.69 20.86
C VAL A 401 -18.74 -4.26 20.50
N ALA A 402 -19.81 -3.82 21.16
CA ALA A 402 -21.16 -4.31 20.88
C ALA A 402 -21.63 -3.93 19.47
N GLY A 403 -21.32 -2.71 19.03
CA GLY A 403 -21.64 -2.24 17.68
C GLY A 403 -20.86 -3.01 16.61
N LEU A 404 -19.57 -3.24 16.84
CA LEU A 404 -18.70 -4.01 15.92
C LEU A 404 -19.12 -5.47 15.81
N ALA A 405 -19.48 -6.12 16.92
CA ALA A 405 -19.98 -7.50 16.92
C ALA A 405 -21.30 -7.64 16.14
N LYS A 406 -22.19 -6.64 16.26
CA LYS A 406 -23.43 -6.58 15.46
C LYS A 406 -23.12 -6.34 13.98
N MET A 407 -22.17 -5.45 13.66
CA MET A 407 -21.77 -5.16 12.29
C MET A 407 -21.23 -6.40 11.57
N LEU A 408 -20.41 -7.20 12.27
CA LEU A 408 -19.82 -8.41 11.71
C LEU A 408 -20.86 -9.41 11.19
N THR A 409 -22.02 -9.51 11.84
CA THR A 409 -23.07 -10.46 11.46
C THR A 409 -24.22 -9.84 10.66
N GLY A 410 -24.42 -8.51 10.77
CA GLY A 410 -25.58 -7.82 10.23
C GLY A 410 -25.32 -6.90 9.04
N SER A 411 -24.08 -6.49 8.78
CA SER A 411 -23.79 -5.54 7.70
C SER A 411 -23.87 -6.19 6.32
N GLN A 412 -24.54 -5.50 5.39
CA GLN A 412 -24.58 -5.90 3.98
C GLN A 412 -23.28 -5.56 3.23
N PHE A 413 -22.45 -4.68 3.79
CA PHE A 413 -21.17 -4.27 3.20
C PHE A 413 -20.05 -5.18 3.71
N PRO A 414 -19.45 -6.04 2.86
CA PRO A 414 -18.39 -6.93 3.32
C PRO A 414 -17.15 -6.16 3.81
N GLN A 415 -16.87 -4.98 3.25
CA GLN A 415 -15.80 -4.11 3.74
C GLN A 415 -16.01 -3.73 5.21
N ALA A 416 -17.25 -3.40 5.60
CA ALA A 416 -17.58 -3.08 6.98
C ALA A 416 -17.36 -4.28 7.91
N ARG A 417 -17.70 -5.50 7.46
CA ARG A 417 -17.42 -6.73 8.21
C ARG A 417 -15.92 -6.95 8.43
N VAL A 418 -15.08 -6.70 7.42
CA VAL A 418 -13.61 -6.78 7.56
C VAL A 418 -13.08 -5.71 8.52
N HIS A 419 -13.55 -4.46 8.40
CA HIS A 419 -13.19 -3.41 9.34
C HIS A 419 -13.61 -3.77 10.78
N ALA A 420 -14.80 -4.36 10.97
CA ALA A 420 -15.26 -4.81 12.27
C ALA A 420 -14.35 -5.90 12.86
N LEU A 421 -13.93 -6.89 12.07
CA LEU A 421 -12.99 -7.95 12.49
C LEU A 421 -11.68 -7.36 13.03
N TRP A 422 -11.04 -6.49 12.25
CA TRP A 422 -9.76 -5.92 12.63
C TRP A 422 -9.87 -4.85 13.72
N THR A 423 -11.00 -4.15 13.82
CA THR A 423 -11.25 -3.23 14.92
C THR A 423 -11.44 -4.00 16.23
N LEU A 424 -12.21 -5.11 16.22
CA LEU A 424 -12.34 -6.00 17.38
C LEU A 424 -10.98 -6.58 17.79
N GLN A 425 -10.14 -6.97 16.82
CA GLN A 425 -8.77 -7.40 17.10
C GLN A 425 -7.95 -6.29 17.75
N GLY A 426 -8.00 -5.07 17.20
CA GLY A 426 -7.31 -3.90 17.74
C GLY A 426 -7.76 -3.51 19.16
N LEU A 427 -9.01 -3.79 19.52
CA LEU A 427 -9.55 -3.58 20.87
C LEU A 427 -9.29 -4.76 21.83
N GLY A 428 -8.69 -5.86 21.36
CA GLY A 428 -8.50 -7.07 22.16
C GLY A 428 -9.80 -7.83 22.46
N ALA A 429 -10.85 -7.60 21.67
CA ALA A 429 -12.20 -8.12 21.88
C ALA A 429 -12.63 -9.16 20.82
N LEU A 430 -11.73 -9.54 19.90
CA LEU A 430 -11.99 -10.57 18.89
C LEU A 430 -12.04 -11.96 19.53
N THR A 431 -13.04 -12.75 19.16
CA THR A 431 -13.24 -14.13 19.64
C THR A 431 -13.03 -15.15 18.51
N SER A 432 -12.71 -16.40 18.88
CA SER A 432 -12.59 -17.49 17.90
C SER A 432 -13.90 -17.78 17.17
N GLY A 433 -15.05 -17.65 17.85
CA GLY A 433 -16.37 -17.83 17.22
C GLY A 433 -16.62 -16.81 16.10
N GLN A 434 -16.29 -15.54 16.33
CA GLN A 434 -16.39 -14.50 15.31
C GLN A 434 -15.48 -14.75 14.10
N VAL A 435 -14.26 -15.26 14.33
CA VAL A 435 -13.37 -15.64 13.23
C VAL A 435 -13.91 -16.87 12.48
N ALA A 436 -14.43 -17.88 13.19
CA ALA A 436 -15.04 -19.06 12.58
C ALA A 436 -16.24 -18.71 11.68
N ASP A 437 -17.09 -17.77 12.13
CA ASP A 437 -18.20 -17.26 11.34
C ASP A 437 -17.70 -16.52 10.09
N ALA A 438 -16.68 -15.67 10.22
CA ALA A 438 -16.08 -14.94 9.11
C ALA A 438 -15.37 -15.82 8.09
N LEU A 439 -14.84 -16.99 8.50
CA LEU A 439 -14.30 -17.99 7.57
C LEU A 439 -15.38 -18.62 6.66
N SER A 440 -16.65 -18.45 7.00
CA SER A 440 -17.80 -18.91 6.20
C SER A 440 -18.49 -17.76 5.44
N ASP A 441 -17.91 -16.56 5.43
CA ASP A 441 -18.48 -15.39 4.74
C ASP A 441 -18.56 -15.61 3.22
N PRO A 442 -19.64 -15.18 2.55
CA PRO A 442 -19.75 -15.31 1.10
C PRO A 442 -18.71 -14.49 0.31
N GLU A 443 -18.17 -13.42 0.90
CA GLU A 443 -17.17 -12.57 0.27
C GLU A 443 -15.75 -13.08 0.55
N SER A 444 -15.02 -13.42 -0.51
CA SER A 444 -13.67 -13.98 -0.39
C SER A 444 -12.72 -13.04 0.35
N GLY A 445 -12.86 -11.72 0.16
CA GLY A 445 -12.05 -10.74 0.88
C GLY A 445 -12.22 -10.79 2.40
N VAL A 446 -13.41 -11.15 2.91
CA VAL A 446 -13.64 -11.36 4.35
C VAL A 446 -12.95 -12.64 4.81
N VAL A 447 -13.09 -13.72 4.05
CA VAL A 447 -12.47 -15.02 4.35
C VAL A 447 -10.95 -14.92 4.37
N GLU A 448 -10.33 -14.19 3.42
CA GLU A 448 -8.88 -13.94 3.39
C GLU A 448 -8.39 -13.31 4.71
N ASN A 449 -9.08 -12.27 5.19
CA ASN A 449 -8.74 -11.59 6.43
C ASN A 449 -8.99 -12.46 7.67
N ALA A 450 -10.05 -13.28 7.66
CA ALA A 450 -10.32 -14.23 8.73
C ALA A 450 -9.24 -15.31 8.84
N ILE A 451 -8.66 -15.78 7.73
CA ILE A 451 -7.52 -16.71 7.74
C ILE A 451 -6.28 -16.06 8.37
N GLU A 452 -5.97 -14.81 8.01
CA GLU A 452 -4.83 -14.08 8.60
C GLU A 452 -5.00 -13.90 10.12
N LEU A 453 -6.18 -13.49 10.57
CA LEU A 453 -6.53 -13.36 11.99
C LEU A 453 -6.45 -14.70 12.73
N ALA A 454 -6.98 -15.77 12.13
CA ALA A 454 -6.87 -17.12 12.66
C ALA A 454 -5.41 -17.47 12.90
N ALA A 455 -4.58 -17.43 11.86
CA ALA A 455 -3.17 -17.81 11.92
C ALA A 455 -2.37 -16.99 12.94
N ALA A 456 -2.66 -15.69 13.07
CA ALA A 456 -1.95 -14.81 13.98
C ALA A 456 -2.35 -14.97 15.46
N HIS A 457 -3.60 -15.34 15.75
CA HIS A 457 -4.15 -15.20 17.11
C HIS A 457 -4.81 -16.46 17.69
N PHE A 458 -5.13 -17.45 16.86
CA PHE A 458 -5.94 -18.60 17.27
C PHE A 458 -5.31 -19.96 16.96
N ALA A 459 -4.02 -20.02 16.60
CA ALA A 459 -3.32 -21.26 16.28
C ALA A 459 -3.62 -22.40 17.28
N GLY A 460 -4.05 -23.56 16.77
CA GLY A 460 -4.42 -24.74 17.57
C GLY A 460 -5.84 -24.72 18.15
N ASN A 461 -6.69 -23.76 17.77
CA ASN A 461 -8.11 -23.73 18.15
C ASN A 461 -8.92 -24.72 17.28
N ALA A 462 -9.63 -25.64 17.92
CA ALA A 462 -10.34 -26.73 17.25
C ALA A 462 -11.53 -26.26 16.37
N ASP A 463 -12.22 -25.19 16.76
CA ASP A 463 -13.33 -24.64 15.98
C ASP A 463 -12.82 -24.02 14.68
N ILE A 464 -11.70 -23.29 14.78
CA ILE A 464 -11.00 -22.71 13.63
C ILE A 464 -10.43 -23.82 12.74
N ASP A 465 -9.84 -24.86 13.32
CA ASP A 465 -9.36 -26.03 12.57
C ASP A 465 -10.49 -26.64 11.72
N GLN A 466 -11.68 -26.81 12.31
CA GLN A 466 -12.83 -27.36 11.60
C GLN A 466 -13.32 -26.43 10.48
N ALA A 467 -13.33 -25.11 10.71
CA ALA A 467 -13.74 -24.11 9.74
C ALA A 467 -12.76 -24.03 8.55
N ILE A 468 -11.46 -23.88 8.82
CA ILE A 468 -10.42 -23.72 7.79
C ILE A 468 -10.27 -24.96 6.91
N ARG A 469 -10.47 -26.18 7.45
CA ARG A 469 -10.44 -27.40 6.64
C ARG A 469 -11.44 -27.39 5.48
N LYS A 470 -12.56 -26.69 5.61
CA LYS A 470 -13.56 -26.56 4.53
C LYS A 470 -13.07 -25.67 3.38
N LEU A 471 -12.05 -24.84 3.62
CA LEU A 471 -11.54 -23.88 2.65
C LEU A 471 -10.61 -24.49 1.61
N VAL A 472 -10.23 -25.77 1.75
CA VAL A 472 -9.45 -26.49 0.73
C VAL A 472 -10.18 -26.59 -0.61
N ASP A 473 -11.52 -26.59 -0.58
CA ASP A 473 -12.39 -26.65 -1.76
C ASP A 473 -13.09 -25.31 -2.03
N HIS A 474 -12.59 -24.20 -1.46
CA HIS A 474 -13.19 -22.88 -1.62
C HIS A 474 -13.12 -22.42 -3.09
N SER A 475 -14.13 -21.68 -3.58
CA SER A 475 -14.21 -21.25 -4.98
C SER A 475 -13.05 -20.33 -5.41
N SER A 476 -12.53 -19.52 -4.49
CA SER A 476 -11.33 -18.70 -4.67
C SER A 476 -10.06 -19.51 -4.41
N THR A 477 -9.23 -19.68 -5.43
CA THR A 477 -7.90 -20.32 -5.32
C THR A 477 -6.97 -19.56 -4.37
N ARG A 478 -7.15 -18.23 -4.22
CA ARG A 478 -6.42 -17.43 -3.23
C ARG A 478 -6.75 -17.83 -1.80
N VAL A 479 -8.03 -18.08 -1.51
CA VAL A 479 -8.48 -18.56 -0.19
C VAL A 479 -7.92 -19.95 0.07
N GLN A 480 -7.95 -20.87 -0.92
CA GLN A 480 -7.33 -22.19 -0.81
C GLN A 480 -5.83 -22.07 -0.49
N MET A 481 -5.10 -21.21 -1.21
CA MET A 481 -3.67 -20.98 -1.00
C MET A 481 -3.39 -20.44 0.40
N LEU A 482 -4.11 -19.42 0.88
CA LEU A 482 -3.89 -18.84 2.21
C LEU A 482 -4.21 -19.85 3.32
N ALA A 483 -5.33 -20.59 3.21
CA ALA A 483 -5.71 -21.62 4.17
C ALA A 483 -4.63 -22.72 4.27
N ALA A 484 -4.08 -23.15 3.12
CA ALA A 484 -2.97 -24.09 3.08
C ALA A 484 -1.72 -23.50 3.76
N ALA A 485 -1.28 -22.33 3.29
CA ALA A 485 0.02 -21.75 3.62
C ALA A 485 0.12 -21.22 5.06
N LEU A 486 -0.96 -20.70 5.63
CA LEU A 486 -0.93 -20.05 6.95
C LEU A 486 -1.38 -20.97 8.09
N TRP A 487 -2.17 -22.01 7.82
CA TRP A 487 -2.80 -22.81 8.86
C TRP A 487 -2.56 -24.31 8.70
N LEU A 488 -3.07 -24.89 7.61
CA LEU A 488 -3.18 -26.35 7.45
C LEU A 488 -1.83 -27.06 7.32
N GLY A 489 -0.75 -26.33 7.06
CA GLY A 489 0.61 -26.88 7.07
C GLY A 489 1.11 -27.37 8.43
N GLN A 490 0.50 -26.92 9.53
CA GLN A 490 0.92 -27.30 10.88
C GLN A 490 0.34 -28.64 11.35
N ASP A 491 -0.77 -29.10 10.76
CA ASP A 491 -1.41 -30.37 11.14
C ASP A 491 -0.78 -31.57 10.43
N GLN A 492 0.27 -32.13 11.03
CA GLN A 492 1.01 -33.29 10.50
C GLN A 492 0.22 -34.62 10.52
N THR A 493 -1.00 -34.64 11.09
CA THR A 493 -1.69 -35.90 11.43
C THR A 493 -2.89 -36.23 10.55
N ALA A 494 -3.22 -35.40 9.56
CA ALA A 494 -4.41 -35.57 8.73
C ALA A 494 -4.09 -36.03 7.28
N PRO A 495 -4.19 -37.35 6.98
CA PRO A 495 -4.14 -37.87 5.61
C PRO A 495 -5.12 -37.19 4.65
N ALA A 496 -6.29 -36.77 5.16
CA ALA A 496 -7.30 -36.06 4.38
C ALA A 496 -6.78 -34.76 3.74
N LEU A 497 -5.79 -34.09 4.35
CA LEU A 497 -5.18 -32.89 3.77
C LEU A 497 -4.27 -33.20 2.58
N THR A 498 -3.56 -34.34 2.59
CA THR A 498 -2.78 -34.79 1.43
C THR A 498 -3.69 -34.99 0.23
N ASP A 499 -4.86 -35.58 0.45
CA ASP A 499 -5.85 -35.84 -0.59
C ASP A 499 -6.46 -34.57 -1.14
N ALA A 500 -6.86 -33.64 -0.25
CA ALA A 500 -7.40 -32.34 -0.64
C ALA A 500 -6.38 -31.50 -1.42
N TYR A 501 -5.12 -31.47 -0.98
CA TYR A 501 -4.06 -30.76 -1.70
C TYR A 501 -3.77 -31.37 -3.07
N ALA A 502 -3.70 -32.71 -3.18
CA ALA A 502 -3.54 -33.34 -4.49
C ALA A 502 -4.72 -33.03 -5.42
N ALA A 503 -5.95 -33.00 -4.92
CA ALA A 503 -7.14 -32.63 -5.69
C ALA A 503 -7.11 -31.16 -6.14
N SER A 504 -6.79 -30.23 -5.25
CA SER A 504 -6.65 -28.79 -5.55
C SER A 504 -5.56 -28.53 -6.60
N LEU A 505 -4.40 -29.19 -6.47
CA LEU A 505 -3.31 -29.11 -7.45
C LEU A 505 -3.70 -29.69 -8.82
N LYS A 506 -4.52 -30.74 -8.86
CA LYS A 506 -5.03 -31.31 -10.11
C LYS A 506 -6.08 -30.40 -10.77
N ALA A 507 -6.90 -29.72 -9.97
CA ALA A 507 -7.91 -28.78 -10.47
C ALA A 507 -7.27 -27.49 -11.02
N HIS A 508 -6.13 -27.08 -10.45
CA HIS A 508 -5.43 -25.85 -10.78
C HIS A 508 -3.93 -26.07 -11.05
N PRO A 509 -3.56 -26.91 -12.03
CA PRO A 509 -2.17 -27.35 -12.22
C PRO A 509 -1.22 -26.20 -12.60
N ASP A 510 -1.75 -25.17 -13.25
CA ASP A 510 -0.98 -24.02 -13.72
C ASP A 510 -0.86 -22.90 -12.67
N ASP A 511 -1.62 -22.96 -11.59
CA ASP A 511 -1.55 -21.95 -10.53
C ASP A 511 -0.23 -22.06 -9.75
N LEU A 512 0.70 -21.16 -10.04
CA LEU A 512 2.00 -21.10 -9.39
C LEU A 512 1.88 -20.87 -7.88
N TRP A 513 0.98 -19.99 -7.47
CA TRP A 513 0.91 -19.52 -6.09
C TRP A 513 0.20 -20.50 -5.18
N LEU A 514 -0.84 -21.17 -5.66
CA LEU A 514 -1.44 -22.31 -4.98
C LEU A 514 -0.41 -23.43 -4.75
N ARG A 515 0.36 -23.78 -5.80
CA ARG A 515 1.47 -24.75 -5.70
C ARG A 515 2.48 -24.34 -4.63
N ARG A 516 2.91 -23.08 -4.65
CA ARG A 516 3.84 -22.54 -3.64
C ARG A 516 3.24 -22.56 -2.24
N GLY A 517 1.96 -22.22 -2.09
CA GLY A 517 1.28 -22.19 -0.80
C GLY A 517 1.20 -23.58 -0.18
N ILE A 518 0.77 -24.57 -0.96
CA ILE A 518 0.74 -25.98 -0.54
C ILE A 518 2.17 -26.47 -0.24
N LEU A 519 3.16 -26.15 -1.06
CA LEU A 519 4.55 -26.55 -0.82
C LEU A 519 5.12 -25.93 0.46
N SER A 520 4.82 -24.66 0.72
CA SER A 520 5.21 -23.93 1.93
C SER A 520 4.60 -24.54 3.20
N ALA A 521 3.44 -25.18 3.06
CA ALA A 521 2.71 -25.85 4.13
C ALA A 521 3.09 -27.34 4.30
N SER A 522 3.80 -27.95 3.35
CA SER A 522 3.87 -29.41 3.22
C SER A 522 5.19 -30.05 3.66
N THR A 523 5.89 -29.47 4.65
CA THR A 523 7.24 -29.89 5.09
C THR A 523 7.43 -31.42 5.22
N THR A 524 6.44 -32.15 5.75
CA THR A 524 6.52 -33.61 5.95
C THR A 524 5.70 -34.44 4.96
N ARG A 525 4.93 -33.81 4.05
CA ARG A 525 3.96 -34.52 3.19
C ARG A 525 4.17 -34.31 1.69
N THR A 526 5.11 -33.48 1.27
CA THR A 526 5.38 -33.22 -0.16
C THR A 526 5.56 -34.52 -0.96
N GLY A 527 6.26 -35.52 -0.40
CA GLY A 527 6.42 -36.82 -1.05
C GLY A 527 5.12 -37.60 -1.23
N ALA A 528 4.22 -37.56 -0.24
CA ALA A 528 2.92 -38.22 -0.31
C ALA A 528 1.98 -37.54 -1.31
N ILE A 529 1.98 -36.20 -1.36
CA ILE A 529 1.24 -35.43 -2.37
C ILE A 529 1.76 -35.77 -3.77
N LEU A 530 3.09 -35.76 -3.96
CA LEU A 530 3.70 -36.09 -5.24
C LEU A 530 3.38 -37.52 -5.67
N ALA A 531 3.51 -38.50 -4.78
CA ALA A 531 3.19 -39.90 -5.08
C ALA A 531 1.72 -40.07 -5.52
N LYS A 532 0.79 -39.30 -4.93
CA LYS A 532 -0.63 -39.32 -5.30
C LYS A 532 -0.86 -38.70 -6.67
N LEU A 533 -0.24 -37.55 -6.95
CA LEU A 533 -0.30 -36.91 -8.28
C LEU A 533 0.31 -37.80 -9.36
N LEU A 534 1.41 -38.49 -9.07
CA LEU A 534 2.05 -39.45 -9.99
C LEU A 534 1.29 -40.77 -10.14
N GLY A 535 0.36 -41.09 -9.23
CA GLY A 535 -0.54 -42.22 -9.36
C GLY A 535 -1.74 -41.94 -10.27
N ASP A 536 -1.93 -40.69 -10.70
CA ASP A 536 -3.07 -40.24 -11.49
C ASP A 536 -2.66 -40.03 -12.96
N ASN A 537 -3.04 -40.97 -13.83
CA ASN A 537 -2.70 -40.95 -15.25
C ASN A 537 -3.19 -39.67 -15.97
N GLY A 538 -4.26 -39.05 -15.49
CA GLY A 538 -4.79 -37.80 -16.06
C GLY A 538 -3.96 -36.56 -15.72
N PHE A 539 -3.08 -36.64 -14.72
CA PHE A 539 -2.20 -35.53 -14.32
C PHE A 539 -0.83 -35.58 -15.00
N ILE A 540 -0.30 -36.79 -15.27
CA ILE A 540 1.03 -36.97 -15.91
C ILE A 540 0.98 -36.79 -17.44
N GLY A 541 -0.21 -36.61 -18.02
CA GLY A 541 -0.38 -36.50 -19.47
C GLY A 541 -0.24 -37.85 -20.18
N GLY A 542 -0.89 -38.89 -19.66
CA GLY A 542 -1.01 -40.17 -20.36
C GLY A 542 -2.08 -40.12 -21.44
N GLU A 543 -1.64 -40.32 -22.70
CA GLU A 543 -2.36 -40.54 -23.99
C GLU A 543 -3.83 -40.15 -24.11
#